data_AF-A0A5B8Z414-F1
#
_entry.id   AF-A0A5B8Z414-F1
#
_cell.length_a   1.000
_cell.length_b   1.000
_cell.length_c   1.000
_cell.angle_alpha   90.00
_cell.angle_beta   90.00
_cell.angle_gamma   90.00
#
_symmetry.space_group_name_H-M   'P 1'
#
loop_
_entity.id
_entity.type
_entity.pdbx_description
1 polymer ?
#
loop_
_entity_poly.entity_id
_entity_poly.type
_entity_poly.pdbx_seq_one_letter_code
_entity_poly.pdbx_strand_id
1 'polypeptide(L)'
;MRSKEILFVVAFILVVSVAIGSTKLYSTQTTDTDVKSADTKEIVTVPQLTEEGREASATMVLLGAPPMQPADHIDRWNPELHHESCMTCHAVPETGAPTPPPNHFYDEDTKGTIFRDNCQQCHATQNDSKSAFNDKE
;
A
#
# COMPACT_ATOMS: atom_id res chain seq x y z
N MET A 1 8.38 39.18 36.23
CA MET A 1 7.91 38.30 35.14
C MET A 1 9.06 37.91 34.21
N ARG A 2 9.84 38.88 33.68
CA ARG A 2 10.99 38.63 32.80
C ARG A 2 12.08 37.67 33.30
N SER A 3 12.36 37.59 34.61
CA SER A 3 13.42 36.70 35.13
C SER A 3 13.07 35.21 35.05
N LYS A 4 11.79 34.85 35.22
CA LYS A 4 11.33 33.47 35.09
C LYS A 4 11.30 33.04 33.63
N GLU A 5 10.88 33.92 32.74
CA GLU A 5 10.88 33.69 31.28
C GLU A 5 12.30 33.48 30.75
N ILE A 6 13.27 34.32 31.17
CA ILE A 6 14.68 34.13 30.80
C ILE A 6 15.22 32.79 31.33
N LEU A 7 14.85 32.39 32.55
CA LEU A 7 15.27 31.11 33.13
C LEU A 7 14.71 29.92 32.34
N PHE A 8 13.46 29.99 31.87
CA PHE A 8 12.89 28.95 31.01
C PHE A 8 13.56 28.88 29.64
N VAL A 9 13.88 30.02 29.03
CA VAL A 9 14.59 30.07 27.73
C VAL A 9 16.00 29.48 27.86
N VAL A 10 16.73 29.82 28.92
CA VAL A 10 18.06 29.27 29.17
C VAL A 10 18.00 27.76 29.42
N ALA A 11 17.04 27.30 30.23
CA ALA A 11 16.85 25.87 30.48
C ALA A 11 16.49 25.09 29.20
N PHE A 12 15.62 25.65 28.36
CA PHE A 12 15.24 25.03 27.08
C PHE A 12 16.43 24.89 26.12
N ILE A 13 17.24 25.94 25.97
CA ILE A 13 18.44 25.91 25.13
C ILE A 13 19.44 24.85 25.65
N LEU A 14 19.57 24.73 26.97
CA LEU A 14 20.47 23.75 27.59
C LEU A 14 20.01 22.32 27.30
N VAL A 15 18.72 22.02 27.44
CA VAL A 15 18.14 20.70 27.13
C VAL A 15 18.31 20.34 25.65
N VAL A 16 18.03 21.27 24.73
CA VAL A 16 18.19 21.05 23.28
C VAL A 16 19.65 20.79 22.93
N SER A 17 20.59 21.54 23.53
CA SER A 17 22.03 21.38 23.29
C SER A 17 22.53 20.01 23.77
N VAL A 18 22.06 19.55 24.93
CA VAL A 18 22.41 18.21 25.46
C VAL A 18 21.84 17.10 24.58
N ALA A 19 20.60 17.23 24.09
CA ALA A 19 19.99 16.24 23.20
C ALA A 19 20.71 16.11 21.85
N ILE A 20 21.12 17.24 21.25
CA ILE A 20 21.90 17.23 20.00
C ILE A 20 23.31 16.65 20.25
N GLY A 21 23.93 17.01 21.37
CA GLY A 21 25.23 16.47 21.79
C GLY A 21 25.20 14.95 22.02
N SER A 22 24.15 14.42 22.65
CA SER A 22 24.02 12.99 22.90
C SER A 22 23.81 12.18 21.62
N THR A 23 23.08 12.69 20.62
CA THR A 23 22.95 12.01 19.32
C THR A 23 24.27 11.83 18.56
N LYS A 24 25.21 12.78 18.70
CA LYS A 24 26.55 12.69 18.10
C LYS A 24 27.46 11.69 18.83
N LEU A 25 27.34 11.59 20.15
CA LEU A 25 28.09 10.61 20.96
C LEU A 25 27.54 9.18 20.83
N TYR A 26 26.22 9.02 20.70
CA TYR A 26 25.59 7.70 20.51
C TYR A 26 25.89 7.08 19.14
N SER A 27 26.05 7.91 18.10
CA SER A 27 26.49 7.44 16.78
C SER A 27 27.93 6.93 16.75
N THR A 28 28.78 7.32 17.71
CA THR A 28 30.17 6.85 17.80
C THR A 28 30.29 5.56 18.62
N GLN A 29 29.34 5.29 19.52
CA GLN A 29 29.36 4.13 20.42
C GLN A 29 28.73 2.86 19.85
N THR A 30 28.13 2.92 18.65
CA THR A 30 27.57 1.74 17.96
C THR A 30 28.56 1.06 17.01
N THR A 31 29.83 1.47 17.00
CA THR A 31 30.85 0.93 16.10
C THR A 31 31.75 -0.15 16.70
N ASP A 32 31.68 -0.43 18.00
CA ASP A 32 32.49 -1.48 18.62
C ASP A 32 31.74 -2.11 19.81
N THR A 33 31.02 -3.20 19.56
CA THR A 33 30.85 -4.40 20.41
C THR A 33 29.64 -5.18 19.87
N ASP A 34 29.88 -6.09 18.91
CA ASP A 34 29.71 -7.54 19.10
C ASP A 34 29.93 -8.24 17.74
N VAL A 35 31.19 -8.55 17.43
CA VAL A 35 31.55 -9.42 16.30
C VAL A 35 31.94 -10.77 16.88
N LYS A 36 30.93 -11.62 17.12
CA LYS A 36 31.08 -13.08 17.02
C LYS A 36 29.76 -13.78 16.73
N SER A 37 29.22 -13.53 15.54
CA SER A 37 28.79 -14.58 14.63
C SER A 37 28.73 -13.96 13.24
N ALA A 38 29.71 -14.33 12.42
CA ALA A 38 29.61 -14.19 10.99
C ALA A 38 28.46 -15.10 10.55
N ASP A 39 27.28 -14.51 10.38
CA ASP A 39 26.35 -15.02 9.39
C ASP A 39 26.23 -13.94 8.33
N THR A 40 26.67 -14.31 7.14
CA THR A 40 26.78 -13.49 5.96
C THR A 40 25.48 -12.73 5.78
N LYS A 41 25.52 -11.39 5.80
CA LYS A 41 24.46 -10.58 5.21
C LYS A 41 24.41 -10.99 3.74
N GLU A 42 23.55 -11.94 3.43
CA GLU A 42 23.20 -12.27 2.07
C GLU A 42 22.69 -10.95 1.47
N ILE A 43 23.52 -10.35 0.63
CA ILE A 43 23.10 -9.22 -0.18
C ILE A 43 22.02 -9.83 -1.06
N VAL A 44 20.76 -9.63 -0.68
CA VAL A 44 19.60 -10.00 -1.49
C VAL A 44 19.74 -9.18 -2.76
N THR A 45 20.40 -9.78 -3.73
CA THR A 45 20.60 -9.22 -5.05
C THR A 45 19.24 -9.37 -5.72
N VAL A 46 18.39 -8.36 -5.57
CA VAL A 46 17.15 -8.29 -6.34
C VAL A 46 17.57 -8.41 -7.79
N PRO A 47 17.14 -9.45 -8.53
CA PRO A 47 17.52 -9.62 -9.92
C PRO A 47 17.13 -8.36 -10.69
N GLN A 48 18.11 -7.52 -11.02
CA GLN A 48 17.92 -6.43 -11.94
C GLN A 48 17.97 -7.05 -13.32
N LEU A 49 16.88 -6.92 -14.07
CA LEU A 49 16.84 -7.36 -15.46
C LEU A 49 17.89 -6.56 -16.22
N THR A 50 18.94 -7.23 -16.69
CA THR A 50 20.08 -6.63 -17.41
C THR A 50 19.79 -6.38 -18.89
N GLU A 51 18.61 -6.75 -19.35
CA GLU A 51 18.19 -6.64 -20.75
C GLU A 51 17.52 -5.27 -20.99
N GLU A 52 17.96 -4.56 -22.03
CA GLU A 52 17.42 -3.25 -22.45
C GLU A 52 15.97 -3.33 -22.96
N GLY A 53 15.41 -4.53 -23.13
CA GLY A 53 14.06 -4.78 -23.63
C GLY A 53 13.16 -5.41 -22.58
N ARG A 54 12.78 -4.66 -21.54
CA ARG A 54 11.64 -5.09 -20.71
C ARG A 54 10.39 -4.91 -21.54
N GLU A 55 9.57 -5.96 -21.67
CA GLU A 55 8.22 -5.78 -22.20
C GLU A 55 7.55 -4.64 -21.44
N ALA A 56 6.83 -3.78 -22.18
CA ALA A 56 6.23 -2.59 -21.60
C ALA A 56 5.49 -3.01 -20.33
N SER A 57 5.86 -2.45 -19.17
CA SER A 57 5.18 -2.78 -17.91
C SER A 57 3.68 -2.45 -17.98
N ALA A 58 3.33 -1.61 -18.96
CA ALA A 58 1.97 -1.32 -19.38
C ALA A 58 1.17 -2.54 -19.87
N THR A 59 1.83 -3.50 -20.52
CA THR A 59 1.22 -4.70 -21.11
C THR A 59 1.44 -5.95 -20.27
N MET A 60 2.27 -5.88 -19.24
CA MET A 60 2.48 -6.98 -18.28
C MET A 60 1.25 -7.11 -17.36
N VAL A 61 0.34 -8.04 -17.71
CA VAL A 61 -0.81 -8.37 -16.86
C VAL A 61 -0.35 -9.22 -15.68
N LEU A 62 -0.59 -8.75 -14.47
CA LEU A 62 -0.36 -9.53 -13.24
C LEU A 62 -1.38 -10.68 -13.18
N LEU A 63 -0.89 -11.92 -13.24
CA LEU A 63 -1.73 -13.10 -13.06
C LEU A 63 -2.37 -13.09 -11.65
N GLY A 64 -3.69 -13.14 -11.60
CA GLY A 64 -4.44 -13.10 -10.35
C GLY A 64 -4.61 -11.71 -9.72
N ALA A 65 -4.21 -10.64 -10.41
CA ALA A 65 -4.58 -9.30 -9.97
C ALA A 65 -6.10 -9.10 -10.07
N PRO A 66 -6.73 -8.43 -9.08
CA PRO A 66 -8.13 -8.10 -9.15
C PRO A 66 -8.39 -7.20 -10.37
N PRO A 67 -9.47 -7.45 -11.14
CA PRO A 67 -9.86 -6.55 -12.23
C PRO A 67 -10.16 -5.15 -11.69
N MET A 68 -9.78 -4.14 -12.44
CA MET A 68 -10.12 -2.75 -12.13
C MET A 68 -11.62 -2.52 -12.31
N GLN A 69 -12.18 -1.62 -11.50
CA GLN A 69 -13.57 -1.18 -11.68
C GLN A 69 -13.66 -0.29 -12.93
N PRO A 70 -14.70 -0.50 -13.76
CA PRO A 70 -14.99 0.41 -14.86
C PRO A 70 -15.27 1.83 -14.36
N ALA A 71 -15.01 2.83 -15.20
CA ALA A 71 -15.12 4.25 -14.82
C ALA A 71 -16.53 4.67 -14.38
N ASP A 72 -17.57 4.00 -14.87
CA ASP A 72 -18.98 4.25 -14.52
C ASP A 72 -19.43 3.55 -13.22
N HIS A 73 -18.52 2.86 -12.53
CA HIS A 73 -18.80 2.17 -11.26
C HIS A 73 -18.44 3.02 -10.02
N ILE A 74 -17.87 4.22 -10.19
CA ILE A 74 -17.34 5.04 -9.08
C ILE A 74 -18.37 5.36 -7.98
N ASP A 75 -19.63 5.54 -8.37
CA ASP A 75 -20.73 5.88 -7.44
C ASP A 75 -21.51 4.65 -6.95
N ARG A 76 -21.08 3.43 -7.30
CA ARG A 76 -21.78 2.19 -6.90
C ARG A 76 -21.38 1.72 -5.51
N TRP A 77 -20.19 2.08 -5.05
CA TRP A 77 -19.75 1.76 -3.70
C TRP A 77 -20.44 2.66 -2.67
N ASN A 78 -21.13 2.03 -1.71
CA ASN A 78 -21.64 2.72 -0.53
C ASN A 78 -20.89 2.22 0.73
N PRO A 79 -20.12 3.09 1.42
CA PRO A 79 -19.33 2.71 2.59
C PRO A 79 -20.16 2.33 3.83
N GLU A 80 -21.48 2.54 3.82
CA GLU A 80 -22.36 2.05 4.89
C GLU A 80 -22.89 0.64 4.61
N LEU A 81 -23.05 0.28 3.34
CA LEU A 81 -23.56 -1.02 2.90
C LEU A 81 -22.46 -2.03 2.55
N HIS A 82 -21.23 -1.55 2.42
CA HIS A 82 -20.05 -2.34 2.06
C HIS A 82 -20.30 -3.20 0.80
N HIS A 83 -19.99 -4.51 0.84
CA HIS A 83 -20.15 -5.41 -0.30
C HIS A 83 -21.58 -5.47 -0.83
N GLU A 84 -22.61 -5.23 -0.01
CA GLU A 84 -24.01 -5.31 -0.43
C GLU A 84 -24.32 -4.31 -1.56
N SER A 85 -23.66 -3.14 -1.54
CA SER A 85 -23.79 -2.14 -2.60
C SER A 85 -23.35 -2.66 -3.96
N CYS A 86 -22.24 -3.41 -4.01
CA CYS A 86 -21.73 -4.04 -5.24
C CYS A 86 -22.54 -5.29 -5.62
N MET A 87 -22.96 -6.07 -4.62
CA MET A 87 -23.69 -7.32 -4.83
C MET A 87 -25.11 -7.11 -5.37
N THR A 88 -25.65 -5.89 -5.32
CA THR A 88 -26.91 -5.53 -6.01
C THR A 88 -26.87 -5.91 -7.50
N CYS A 89 -25.69 -5.88 -8.14
CA CYS A 89 -25.51 -6.39 -9.49
C CYS A 89 -24.73 -7.72 -9.49
N HIS A 90 -23.62 -7.80 -8.76
CA HIS A 90 -22.72 -8.96 -8.82
C HIS A 90 -23.32 -10.26 -8.25
N ALA A 91 -24.40 -10.21 -7.47
CA ALA A 91 -25.14 -11.40 -7.01
C ALA A 91 -26.28 -11.83 -7.95
N VAL A 92 -26.62 -11.01 -8.95
CA VAL A 92 -27.84 -11.14 -9.76
C VAL A 92 -27.44 -11.42 -11.22
N PRO A 93 -27.50 -12.69 -11.68
CA PRO A 93 -27.05 -13.08 -13.02
C PRO A 93 -27.71 -12.29 -14.16
N GLU A 94 -28.96 -11.84 -13.96
CA GLU A 94 -29.75 -11.09 -14.94
C GLU A 94 -29.18 -9.71 -15.25
N THR A 95 -28.32 -9.16 -14.38
CA THR A 95 -27.68 -7.86 -14.62
C THR A 95 -26.52 -7.92 -15.59
N GLY A 96 -26.02 -9.14 -15.90
CA GLY A 96 -24.82 -9.34 -16.71
C GLY A 96 -23.51 -9.03 -15.99
N ALA A 97 -23.55 -8.58 -14.72
CA ALA A 97 -22.35 -8.41 -13.91
C ALA A 97 -21.78 -9.78 -13.50
N PRO A 98 -20.46 -9.99 -13.60
CA PRO A 98 -19.86 -11.28 -13.26
C PRO A 98 -19.95 -11.53 -11.75
N THR A 99 -20.43 -12.70 -11.37
CA THR A 99 -20.41 -13.11 -9.96
C THR A 99 -18.97 -13.24 -9.46
N PRO A 100 -18.63 -12.77 -8.24
CA PRO A 100 -17.30 -12.92 -7.72
C PRO A 100 -16.91 -14.41 -7.64
N PRO A 101 -15.64 -14.76 -7.86
CA PRO A 101 -15.19 -16.15 -7.77
C PRO A 101 -15.20 -16.68 -6.32
N PRO A 102 -15.12 -18.01 -6.12
CA PRO A 102 -15.21 -18.66 -4.81
C PRO A 102 -14.31 -18.05 -3.72
N ASN A 103 -13.12 -17.59 -4.08
CA ASN A 103 -12.16 -16.94 -3.16
C ASN A 103 -12.57 -15.55 -2.65
N HIS A 104 -13.82 -15.14 -2.84
CA HIS A 104 -14.45 -13.95 -2.24
C HIS A 104 -15.42 -14.31 -1.10
N PHE A 105 -15.74 -15.59 -0.95
CA PHE A 105 -16.75 -16.11 -0.02
C PHE A 105 -16.13 -17.03 1.03
N TYR A 106 -16.72 -17.04 2.23
CA TYR A 106 -16.34 -18.02 3.23
C TYR A 106 -16.56 -19.43 2.69
N ASP A 107 -15.64 -20.34 3.03
CA ASP A 107 -15.66 -21.75 2.63
C ASP A 107 -15.73 -21.98 1.11
N GLU A 108 -15.38 -20.98 0.30
CA GLU A 108 -15.45 -21.00 -1.16
C GLU A 108 -16.88 -21.22 -1.73
N ASP A 109 -17.93 -20.95 -0.94
CA ASP A 109 -19.32 -21.03 -1.39
C ASP A 109 -19.78 -19.70 -2.01
N THR A 110 -19.87 -19.65 -3.34
CA THR A 110 -20.37 -18.48 -4.10
C THR A 110 -21.81 -18.06 -3.79
N LYS A 111 -22.58 -18.86 -3.05
CA LYS A 111 -23.92 -18.51 -2.55
C LYS A 111 -23.93 -18.14 -1.06
N GLY A 112 -22.78 -18.27 -0.40
CA GLY A 112 -22.59 -18.02 1.01
C GLY A 112 -22.28 -16.56 1.33
N THR A 113 -21.73 -16.34 2.52
CA THR A 113 -21.35 -15.01 3.01
C THR A 113 -20.04 -14.56 2.38
N ILE A 114 -19.98 -13.31 1.92
CA ILE A 114 -18.74 -12.69 1.44
C ILE A 114 -17.80 -12.43 2.61
N PHE A 115 -16.54 -12.85 2.47
CA PHE A 115 -15.48 -12.46 3.42
C PHE A 115 -14.71 -11.22 2.96
N ARG A 116 -14.62 -10.99 1.64
CA ARG A 116 -14.01 -9.79 1.06
C ARG A 116 -15.00 -8.64 1.02
N ASP A 117 -15.36 -8.17 2.21
CA ASP A 117 -16.43 -7.20 2.45
C ASP A 117 -16.17 -5.80 1.84
N ASN A 118 -14.91 -5.39 1.72
CA ASN A 118 -14.53 -4.09 1.18
C ASN A 118 -13.97 -4.19 -0.24
N CYS A 119 -14.85 -4.29 -1.23
CA CYS A 119 -14.49 -4.56 -2.63
C CYS A 119 -13.49 -3.54 -3.22
N GLN A 120 -13.66 -2.26 -2.91
CA GLN A 120 -12.83 -1.16 -3.41
C GLN A 120 -11.36 -1.19 -2.92
N GLN A 121 -11.03 -1.99 -1.90
CA GLN A 121 -9.64 -2.13 -1.44
C GLN A 121 -8.76 -2.88 -2.45
N CYS A 122 -9.38 -3.72 -3.29
CA CYS A 122 -8.68 -4.51 -4.30
C CYS A 122 -9.12 -4.12 -5.71
N HIS A 123 -10.41 -3.87 -5.92
CA HIS A 123 -10.93 -3.44 -7.21
C HIS A 123 -10.94 -1.91 -7.28
N ALA A 124 -9.80 -1.32 -7.62
CA ALA A 124 -9.69 0.13 -7.77
C ALA A 124 -10.34 0.61 -9.07
N THR A 125 -10.89 1.83 -9.07
CA THR A 125 -11.28 2.51 -10.31
C THR A 125 -10.03 2.94 -11.07
N GLN A 126 -10.00 2.69 -12.38
CA GLN A 126 -8.93 3.19 -13.23
C GLN A 126 -9.43 4.43 -13.97
N ASN A 127 -8.91 5.59 -13.57
CA ASN A 127 -9.07 6.83 -14.32
C ASN A 127 -7.76 7.08 -15.06
N ASP A 128 -7.43 6.20 -16.03
CA ASP A 128 -6.16 6.28 -16.75
C ASP A 128 -6.24 7.35 -17.83
N SER A 129 -5.63 8.50 -17.57
CA SER A 129 -5.50 9.60 -18.53
C SER A 129 -4.14 9.62 -19.24
N LYS A 130 -3.29 8.61 -19.01
CA LYS A 130 -1.95 8.58 -19.61
C LYS A 130 -2.05 8.21 -21.09
N SER A 131 -1.37 8.99 -21.93
CA SER A 131 -1.29 8.79 -23.38
C SER A 131 -0.73 7.41 -23.76
N ALA A 132 0.23 6.90 -23.00
CA ALA A 132 0.87 5.59 -23.22
C ALA A 132 -0.09 4.38 -23.23
N PHE A 133 -1.34 4.54 -22.77
CA PHE A 133 -2.34 3.47 -22.66
C PHE A 133 -3.63 3.76 -23.44
N ASN A 134 -3.80 4.99 -23.94
CA ASN A 134 -5.07 5.46 -24.48
C ASN A 134 -4.96 6.12 -25.87
N ASP A 135 -3.76 6.32 -26.38
CA ASP A 135 -3.58 6.78 -27.75
C ASP A 135 -3.98 5.65 -28.72
N LYS A 136 -4.86 5.97 -29.68
CA LYS A 136 -5.18 5.06 -30.78
C LYS A 136 -3.94 4.96 -31.69
N GLU A 137 -3.44 3.75 -31.90
CA GLU A 137 -2.49 3.48 -32.98
C GLU A 137 -3.02 3.96 -34.34
#